data_AF-A0A842N2T6-F1
#
_entry.id   AF-A0A842N2T6-F1
#
_cell.length_a   1.000
_cell.length_b   1.000
_cell.length_c   1.000
_cell.angle_alpha   90.00
_cell.angle_beta   90.00
_cell.angle_gamma   90.00
#
_symmetry.space_group_name_H-M   'P 1'
#
loop_
_entity.id
_entity.type
_entity.pdbx_description
1 polymer ?
#
loop_
_entity_poly.entity_id
_entity_poly.type
_entity_poly.pdbx_seq_one_letter_code
_entity_poly.pdbx_strand_id
1 'polypeptide(L)'
;MRANIKKLVLEMLSRESEGGLTKTKLDTIRALIHYHGAIWKSELVQELTMRASAAGSKLDMGQLNQGLQELENAGAVKIKKALRATLQSSSGVADELISIVDLHAAYTALAKDKKLGSF
;
A
#
# COMPACT_ATOMS: atom_id res chain seq x y z
N MET A 1 12.66 3.20 -17.62
CA MET A 1 12.90 1.80 -17.21
C MET A 1 11.73 1.39 -16.33
N ARG A 2 10.86 0.44 -16.72
CA ARG A 2 9.79 -0.03 -15.84
C ARG A 2 10.42 -0.91 -14.76
N ALA A 3 10.20 -0.60 -13.48
CA ALA A 3 10.68 -1.45 -12.41
C ALA A 3 10.00 -2.82 -12.48
N ASN A 4 10.76 -3.86 -12.18
CA ASN A 4 10.22 -5.21 -12.05
C ASN A 4 9.56 -5.32 -10.66
N ILE A 5 8.27 -4.97 -10.57
CA ILE A 5 7.52 -4.95 -9.31
C ILE A 5 7.59 -6.29 -8.57
N LYS A 6 7.59 -7.40 -9.31
CA LYS A 6 7.69 -8.75 -8.73
C LYS A 6 9.00 -8.91 -7.97
N LYS A 7 10.13 -8.49 -8.56
CA LYS A 7 11.43 -8.52 -7.89
C LYS A 7 11.44 -7.64 -6.63
N LEU A 8 10.94 -6.40 -6.74
CA LEU A 8 10.88 -5.47 -5.62
C LEU A 8 10.07 -6.04 -4.45
N VAL A 9 8.90 -6.60 -4.72
CA VAL A 9 8.03 -7.20 -3.70
C VAL A 9 8.70 -8.40 -3.04
N LEU A 10 9.38 -9.27 -3.80
CA LEU A 10 10.13 -10.39 -3.25
C LEU A 10 11.30 -9.92 -2.36
N GLU A 11 12.03 -8.89 -2.77
CA GLU A 11 13.12 -8.29 -1.99
C GLU A 11 12.62 -7.62 -0.69
N MET A 12 11.42 -7.06 -0.69
CA MET A 12 10.81 -6.55 0.54
C MET A 12 10.36 -7.72 1.43
N LEU A 13 9.74 -8.75 0.85
CA LEU A 13 9.25 -9.91 1.59
C LEU A 13 10.37 -10.65 2.33
N SER A 14 11.55 -10.79 1.70
CA SER A 14 12.73 -11.40 2.36
C SER A 14 13.28 -10.58 3.55
N ARG A 15 12.90 -9.31 3.66
CA ARG A 15 13.34 -8.37 4.70
C ARG A 15 12.20 -7.96 5.64
N GLU A 16 11.03 -8.59 5.55
CA GLU A 16 9.86 -8.19 6.35
C GLU A 16 10.14 -8.25 7.86
N SER A 17 10.99 -9.18 8.31
CA SER A 17 11.39 -9.32 9.72
C SER A 17 12.15 -8.12 10.27
N GLU A 18 12.72 -7.26 9.42
CA GLU A 18 13.34 -5.99 9.82
C GLU A 18 12.30 -4.99 10.36
N GLY A 19 11.02 -5.21 10.05
CA GLY A 19 9.92 -4.37 10.53
C GLY A 19 9.91 -2.97 9.91
N GLY A 20 9.32 -2.02 10.64
CA GLY A 20 9.29 -0.60 10.28
C GLY A 20 8.86 -0.32 8.85
N LEU A 21 9.69 0.44 8.13
CA LEU A 21 9.40 0.93 6.78
C LEU A 21 9.20 -0.20 5.76
N THR A 22 9.99 -1.27 5.81
CA THR A 22 9.86 -2.41 4.87
C THR A 22 8.52 -3.11 5.05
N LYS A 23 8.11 -3.33 6.30
CA LYS A 23 6.79 -3.89 6.63
C LYS A 23 5.67 -2.97 6.14
N THR A 24 5.76 -1.67 6.39
CA THR A 24 4.75 -0.69 5.94
C THR A 24 4.58 -0.67 4.43
N LYS A 25 5.68 -0.76 3.66
CA LYS A 25 5.62 -0.88 2.19
C LYS A 25 4.92 -2.17 1.75
N LEU A 26 5.25 -3.32 2.36
CA LEU A 26 4.58 -4.58 2.05
C LEU A 26 3.10 -4.58 2.39
N ASP A 27 2.74 -4.10 3.58
CA ASP A 27 1.35 -3.99 4.01
C ASP A 27 0.57 -3.05 3.08
N THR A 28 1.20 -1.99 2.56
CA THR A 28 0.60 -1.13 1.51
C THR A 28 0.33 -1.90 0.21
N ILE A 29 1.28 -2.72 -0.28
CA ILE A 29 1.09 -3.53 -1.49
C ILE A 29 -0.01 -4.58 -1.28
N ARG A 30 -0.07 -5.21 -0.11
CA ARG A 30 -1.12 -6.16 0.23
C ARG A 30 -2.51 -5.50 0.27
N ALA A 31 -2.62 -4.33 0.89
CA ALA A 31 -3.87 -3.54 0.86
C ALA A 31 -4.27 -3.17 -0.58
N LEU A 32 -3.33 -2.71 -1.40
CA LEU A 32 -3.60 -2.44 -2.81
C LEU A 32 -4.14 -3.67 -3.55
N ILE A 33 -3.57 -4.85 -3.31
CA ILE A 33 -4.06 -6.09 -3.92
C ILE A 33 -5.48 -6.42 -3.45
N HIS A 34 -5.77 -6.29 -2.15
CA HIS A 34 -7.10 -6.53 -1.59
C HIS A 34 -8.14 -5.60 -2.23
N TYR A 35 -7.79 -4.33 -2.45
CA TYR A 35 -8.63 -3.32 -3.09
C TYR A 35 -8.52 -3.33 -4.63
N HIS A 36 -8.17 -4.47 -5.24
CA HIS A 36 -8.12 -4.64 -6.70
C HIS A 36 -7.22 -3.65 -7.45
N GLY A 37 -6.16 -3.19 -6.80
CA GLY A 37 -5.06 -2.43 -7.38
C GLY A 37 -5.11 -0.92 -7.14
N ALA A 38 -6.16 -0.37 -6.53
CA ALA A 38 -6.21 1.04 -6.19
C ALA A 38 -7.01 1.30 -4.91
N ILE A 39 -6.53 2.22 -4.08
CA ILE A 39 -7.19 2.62 -2.84
C ILE A 39 -6.96 4.11 -2.58
N TRP A 40 -7.94 4.79 -1.97
CA TRP A 40 -7.72 6.15 -1.50
C TRP A 40 -6.78 6.16 -0.29
N LYS A 41 -5.90 7.15 -0.17
CA LYS A 41 -4.94 7.21 0.93
C LYS A 41 -5.61 7.24 2.29
N SER A 42 -6.74 7.94 2.44
CA SER A 42 -7.44 7.91 3.73
C SER A 42 -8.01 6.52 4.07
N GLU A 43 -8.44 5.75 3.08
CA GLU A 43 -8.88 4.36 3.27
C GLU A 43 -7.70 3.45 3.58
N LEU A 44 -6.58 3.60 2.87
CA LEU A 44 -5.33 2.89 3.18
C LEU A 44 -4.87 3.15 4.61
N VAL A 45 -4.94 4.39 5.09
CA VAL A 45 -4.60 4.74 6.47
C VAL A 45 -5.50 3.98 7.44
N GLN A 46 -6.80 3.90 7.18
CA GLN A 46 -7.74 3.15 8.02
C GLN A 46 -7.39 1.66 8.05
N GLU A 47 -7.19 1.05 6.88
CA GLU A 47 -6.83 -0.37 6.76
C GLU A 47 -5.53 -0.72 7.49
N LEU A 48 -4.48 0.07 7.25
CA LEU A 48 -3.19 -0.14 7.91
C LEU A 48 -3.26 0.12 9.42
N THR A 49 -4.12 1.04 9.86
CA THR A 49 -4.35 1.31 11.29
C THR A 49 -5.04 0.13 11.96
N MET A 50 -6.09 -0.44 11.33
CA MET A 50 -6.78 -1.62 11.85
C MET A 50 -5.82 -2.81 11.95
N ARG A 51 -5.01 -3.05 10.92
CA ARG A 51 -4.02 -4.12 10.91
C ARG A 51 -2.92 -3.92 11.95
N ALA A 52 -2.38 -2.71 12.08
CA ALA A 52 -1.38 -2.40 13.09
C ALA A 52 -1.94 -2.65 14.50
N SER A 53 -3.18 -2.23 14.74
CA SER A 53 -3.87 -2.40 16.03
C SER A 53 -4.12 -3.87 16.36
N ALA A 54 -4.55 -4.67 15.38
CA ALA A 54 -4.71 -6.13 15.55
C ALA A 54 -3.39 -6.83 15.89
N ALA A 55 -2.25 -6.27 15.46
CA ALA A 55 -0.92 -6.75 15.80
C ALA A 55 -0.35 -6.13 17.10
N GLY A 56 -1.14 -5.39 17.88
CA GLY A 56 -0.71 -4.73 19.12
C GLY A 56 0.24 -3.54 18.91
N SER A 57 0.19 -2.92 17.72
CA SER A 57 1.07 -1.81 17.33
C SER A 57 0.27 -0.61 16.83
N LYS A 58 0.94 0.51 16.55
CA LYS A 58 0.33 1.69 15.93
C LYS A 58 0.96 1.93 14.56
N LEU A 59 0.15 2.42 13.62
CA LEU A 59 0.65 2.87 12.33
C LEU A 59 1.53 4.10 12.52
N ASP A 60 2.75 4.06 11.97
CA ASP A 60 3.63 5.21 11.88
C ASP A 60 3.34 5.95 10.55
N MET A 61 2.75 7.14 10.65
CA MET A 61 2.41 7.97 9.50
C MET A 61 3.64 8.50 8.76
N GLY A 62 4.77 8.70 9.45
CA GLY A 62 6.04 9.07 8.83
C GLY A 62 6.55 7.95 7.93
N GLN A 63 6.55 6.71 8.44
CA GLN A 63 6.92 5.53 7.66
C GLN A 63 5.96 5.27 6.50
N LEU A 64 4.65 5.48 6.68
CA LEU A 64 3.69 5.34 5.59
C LEU A 64 3.97 6.34 4.46
N ASN A 65 4.10 7.62 4.78
CA ASN A 65 4.37 8.66 3.78
C ASN A 65 5.71 8.43 3.07
N GLN A 66 6.76 8.09 3.82
CA GLN A 66 8.06 7.73 3.24
C GLN A 66 7.94 6.48 2.35
N GLY A 67 7.24 5.45 2.82
CA GLY A 67 7.06 4.19 2.09
C GLY A 67 6.31 4.39 0.77
N LEU A 68 5.26 5.21 0.77
CA LEU A 68 4.52 5.58 -0.43
C LEU A 68 5.41 6.31 -1.43
N GLN A 69 6.21 7.28 -0.98
CA GLN A 69 7.13 8.00 -1.86
C GLN A 69 8.20 7.08 -2.45
N GLU A 70 8.77 6.17 -1.64
CA GLU A 70 9.75 5.18 -2.12
C GLU A 70 9.13 4.20 -3.13
N LEU A 71 7.90 3.74 -2.90
CA LEU A 71 7.18 2.87 -3.83
C LEU A 71 6.86 3.59 -5.14
N GLU A 72 6.50 4.87 -5.09
CA GLU A 72 6.25 5.70 -6.28
C GLU A 72 7.54 5.94 -7.07
N ASN A 73 8.62 6.32 -6.39
CA ASN A 73 9.94 6.52 -7.00
C ASN A 73 10.49 5.24 -7.63
N ALA A 74 10.22 4.10 -7.00
CA ALA A 74 10.53 2.78 -7.53
C ALA A 74 9.58 2.35 -8.66
N GLY A 75 8.56 3.14 -9.02
CA GLY A 75 7.61 2.81 -10.08
C GLY A 75 6.71 1.62 -9.77
N ALA A 76 6.54 1.27 -8.50
CA ALA A 76 5.66 0.20 -8.05
C ALA A 76 4.20 0.68 -7.91
N VAL A 77 4.02 1.94 -7.53
CA VAL A 77 2.72 2.60 -7.43
C VAL A 77 2.72 3.95 -8.16
N LYS A 78 1.54 4.50 -8.37
CA LYS A 78 1.31 5.89 -8.78
C LYS A 78 0.45 6.57 -7.71
N ILE A 79 0.79 7.79 -7.36
CA ILE A 79 0.01 8.61 -6.43
C ILE A 79 -0.58 9.78 -7.21
N LYS A 80 -1.92 9.85 -7.25
CA LYS A 80 -2.64 10.92 -7.94
C LYS A 80 -3.46 11.71 -6.95
N LYS A 81 -3.17 13.01 -6.82
CA LYS A 81 -4.05 13.95 -6.11
C LYS A 81 -5.37 14.06 -6.86
N ALA A 82 -6.48 13.87 -6.16
CA ALA A 82 -7.82 13.96 -6.73
C ALA A 82 -8.84 14.37 -5.66
N LEU A 83 -10.04 14.74 -6.12
CA LEU A 83 -11.18 14.93 -5.23
C LEU A 83 -11.95 13.61 -5.17
N ARG A 84 -12.07 13.04 -3.97
CA ARG A 84 -12.95 11.91 -3.73
C ARG A 84 -14.37 12.44 -3.50
N ALA A 85 -15.33 11.93 -4.27
CA ALA A 85 -16.73 12.20 -4.01
C ALA A 85 -17.15 11.55 -2.68
N THR A 86 -17.84 12.30 -1.83
CA THR A 86 -18.39 11.79 -0.58
C THR A 86 -19.84 12.25 -0.45
N LEU A 87 -20.66 11.49 0.27
CA LEU A 87 -22.05 11.90 0.55
C LEU A 87 -22.15 13.15 1.42
N GLN A 88 -21.05 13.53 2.07
CA GLN A 88 -20.96 14.64 3.03
C GLN A 88 -20.53 15.96 2.38
N SER A 89 -20.09 15.94 1.11
CA SER A 89 -19.59 17.13 0.42
C SER A 89 -20.06 17.15 -1.04
N SER A 90 -20.69 18.24 -1.44
CA SER A 90 -21.06 18.50 -2.85
C SER A 90 -19.85 18.82 -3.74
N SER A 91 -18.72 19.22 -3.15
CA SER A 91 -17.47 19.55 -3.86
C SER A 91 -16.42 18.44 -3.80
N GLY A 92 -16.70 17.33 -3.13
CA GLY A 92 -15.73 16.27 -2.85
C GLY A 92 -14.73 16.66 -1.75
N VAL A 93 -13.83 15.75 -1.43
CA VAL A 93 -12.76 15.92 -0.43
C VAL A 93 -11.42 15.64 -1.09
N ALA A 94 -10.44 16.52 -0.89
CA ALA A 94 -9.10 16.32 -1.41
C ALA A 94 -8.45 15.07 -0.79
N ASP A 95 -7.95 14.18 -1.64
CA ASP A 95 -7.29 12.94 -1.25
C ASP A 95 -6.25 12.53 -2.31
N GLU A 96 -5.55 11.44 -2.06
CA GLU A 96 -4.57 10.84 -2.95
C GLU A 96 -5.04 9.43 -3.32
N LEU A 97 -5.28 9.18 -4.61
CA LEU A 97 -5.52 7.83 -5.13
C LEU A 97 -4.18 7.15 -5.34
N ILE A 98 -3.97 6.04 -4.64
CA ILE A 98 -2.75 5.22 -4.75
C ILE A 98 -3.12 4.02 -5.62
N SER A 99 -2.36 3.77 -6.69
CA SER A 99 -2.64 2.67 -7.61
C SER A 99 -1.37 1.87 -7.91
N ILE A 100 -1.46 0.54 -7.88
CA ILE A 100 -0.36 -0.33 -8.23
C ILE A 100 -0.13 -0.33 -9.74
N VAL A 101 1.14 -0.33 -10.17
CA VAL A 101 1.48 -0.24 -11.60
C VAL A 101 1.22 -1.55 -12.33
N ASP A 102 1.45 -2.70 -11.67
CA ASP A 102 1.21 -4.03 -12.23
C ASP A 102 0.67 -4.96 -11.13
N LEU A 103 -0.65 -5.03 -11.06
CA LEU A 103 -1.38 -5.82 -10.06
C LEU A 103 -1.06 -7.32 -10.18
N HIS A 104 -0.99 -7.84 -11.41
CA HIS A 104 -0.77 -9.26 -11.63
C HIS A 104 0.63 -9.69 -11.16
N ALA A 105 1.66 -8.92 -11.49
CA ALA A 105 3.02 -9.19 -11.05
C ALA A 105 3.17 -9.09 -9.52
N ALA A 106 2.50 -8.13 -8.87
CA ALA A 106 2.50 -8.02 -7.41
C ALA A 106 1.74 -9.16 -6.73
N TYR A 107 0.55 -9.51 -7.24
CA TYR A 107 -0.25 -10.63 -6.72
C TYR A 107 0.53 -11.94 -6.81
N THR A 108 1.13 -12.23 -7.97
CA THR A 108 1.93 -13.46 -8.16
C THR A 108 3.18 -13.49 -7.28
N ALA A 109 3.76 -12.33 -6.94
CA ALA A 109 4.86 -12.25 -5.98
C ALA A 109 4.43 -12.61 -4.54
N LEU A 110 3.20 -12.26 -4.16
CA LEU A 110 2.63 -12.52 -2.84
C LEU A 110 1.71 -13.75 -2.78
N ALA A 111 1.64 -14.56 -3.84
CA ALA A 111 0.71 -15.69 -3.90
C ALA A 111 0.92 -16.73 -2.77
N LYS A 112 2.13 -16.83 -2.23
CA LYS A 112 2.47 -17.72 -1.09
C LYS A 112 2.52 -16.99 0.25
N ASP A 113 2.29 -15.68 0.25
CA ASP A 113 2.30 -14.86 1.44
C ASP A 113 1.01 -15.06 2.23
N LYS A 114 1.09 -15.77 3.36
CA LYS A 114 -0.05 -16.05 4.24
C LYS A 114 -0.73 -14.77 4.75
N LYS A 115 0.03 -13.68 4.86
CA LYS A 115 -0.45 -12.38 5.34
C LYS A 115 -1.31 -11.63 4.30
N LEU A 116 -1.32 -12.08 3.05
CA LEU A 116 -2.15 -11.49 2.00
C LEU A 116 -3.63 -11.77 2.22
N GLY A 117 -3.99 -12.99 2.64
CA GLY A 117 -5.39 -13.37 2.92
C GLY A 117 -5.96 -12.83 4.23
N SER A 118 -5.18 -12.04 4.97
CA SER A 118 -5.60 -11.41 6.23
C SER A 118 -5.74 -9.88 6.10
N PHE A 119 -5.79 -9.40 4.87
CA PHE A 119 -6.31 -8.08 4.50
C PHE A 119 -7.74 -8.26 4.03
#